data_AF-A0A0N1LLQ0-F1
#
_entry.id   AF-A0A0N1LLQ0-F1
#
_cell.length_a   1.000
_cell.length_b   1.000
_cell.length_c   1.000
_cell.angle_alpha   90.00
_cell.angle_beta   90.00
_cell.angle_gamma   90.00
#
_symmetry.space_group_name_H-M   'P 1'
#
loop_
_entity.id
_entity.type
_entity.pdbx_description
1 polymer ?
#
loop_
_entity_poly.entity_id
_entity_poly.type
_entity_poly.pdbx_seq_one_letter_code
_entity_poly.pdbx_strand_id
1 'polypeptide(L)'
;MSSWDERIAAFGTAAELLPLLADPADPQAAAEAERLFWMTLASGWYTAFADADFPDFVPAVSTHLHCVGTNPDFIYGTATIDGSGSYVLRGERGDGLFLLMDITAGSLGVMDKPGRSLGLLDFDTLQLDGQGRFSLLLSAARPADWTGDWRQLDPSARSLTLRQASYDWGHGREARIAIERIDQAHQPRRRSAEEIAERLSALAAYPKRLSGMALGFIAGQRAKDLWNRLEHDDWAGQGGVQGQHYYQGLFRLEPGKALLLETDLPEQVRYWNVQLSDLLWNSVDWMNRQSSLNGGQARIDRDGRFRAVIALDDPGVPNWLDPGGNSKGAVMLRWTEASSGPQPSLRLVDLADLRRELPADTPTISQELRDSQLRARRRGVQWRRRW
;
A
#
# COMPACT_ATOMS: atom_id res chain seq x y z
N MET A 1 -26.97 19.38 -20.64
CA MET A 1 -26.80 17.97 -20.26
C MET A 1 -27.37 17.79 -18.87
N SER A 2 -27.89 16.62 -18.49
CA SER A 2 -28.32 16.41 -17.10
C SER A 2 -27.09 16.31 -16.18
N SER A 3 -27.26 16.55 -14.86
CA SER A 3 -26.17 16.34 -13.90
C SER A 3 -25.68 14.89 -13.84
N TRP A 4 -26.51 13.94 -14.29
CA TRP A 4 -26.10 12.56 -14.49
C TRP A 4 -25.14 12.43 -15.68
N ASP A 5 -25.52 12.97 -16.85
CA ASP A 5 -24.70 12.90 -18.06
C ASP A 5 -23.36 13.62 -17.89
N GLU A 6 -23.33 14.74 -17.17
CA GLU A 6 -22.10 15.47 -16.85
C GLU A 6 -21.14 14.64 -16.00
N ARG A 7 -21.65 13.86 -15.04
CA ARG A 7 -20.82 12.96 -14.22
C ARG A 7 -20.30 11.78 -15.03
N ILE A 8 -21.13 11.19 -15.89
CA ILE A 8 -20.67 10.13 -16.80
C ILE A 8 -19.59 10.67 -17.75
N ALA A 9 -19.78 11.87 -18.29
CA ALA A 9 -18.76 12.52 -19.12
C ALA A 9 -17.47 12.77 -18.33
N ALA A 10 -17.57 13.26 -17.08
CA ALA A 10 -16.42 13.48 -16.21
C ALA A 10 -15.65 12.17 -15.93
N PHE A 11 -16.34 11.06 -15.64
CA PHE A 11 -15.71 9.75 -15.52
C PHE A 11 -15.03 9.32 -16.82
N GLY A 12 -15.70 9.52 -17.96
CA GLY A 12 -15.16 9.21 -19.30
C GLY A 12 -13.86 9.92 -19.63
N THR A 13 -13.56 11.07 -19.00
CA THR A 13 -12.27 11.77 -19.18
C THR A 13 -11.06 10.97 -18.70
N ALA A 14 -11.25 9.89 -17.92
CA ALA A 14 -10.17 8.97 -17.56
C ALA A 14 -9.53 8.31 -18.80
N ALA A 15 -10.27 8.13 -19.89
CA ALA A 15 -9.75 7.58 -21.15
C ALA A 15 -8.63 8.44 -21.77
N GLU A 16 -8.53 9.72 -21.41
CA GLU A 16 -7.41 10.58 -21.81
C GLU A 16 -6.06 10.12 -21.25
N LEU A 17 -6.05 9.18 -20.29
CA LEU A 17 -4.83 8.59 -19.72
C LEU A 17 -4.28 7.42 -20.53
N LEU A 18 -5.03 6.86 -21.48
CA LEU A 18 -4.58 5.73 -22.31
C LEU A 18 -3.23 5.97 -23.02
N PRO A 19 -2.88 7.19 -23.49
CA PRO A 19 -1.56 7.47 -24.03
C PRO A 19 -0.39 7.28 -23.05
N LEU A 20 -0.64 7.25 -21.73
CA LEU A 20 0.39 6.99 -20.71
C LEU A 20 0.74 5.50 -20.57
N LEU A 21 0.05 4.60 -21.26
CA LEU A 21 0.33 3.17 -21.22
C LEU A 21 1.72 2.84 -21.79
N ALA A 22 2.22 1.65 -21.44
CA ALA A 22 3.47 1.16 -22.00
C ALA A 22 3.37 0.87 -23.49
N ASP A 23 2.24 0.27 -23.88
CA ASP A 23 1.84 0.04 -25.25
C ASP A 23 0.35 0.42 -25.39
N PRO A 24 0.03 1.66 -25.78
CA PRO A 24 -1.37 2.08 -25.94
C PRO A 24 -2.12 1.36 -27.08
N ALA A 25 -1.40 0.66 -27.97
CA ALA A 25 -2.00 -0.10 -29.07
C ALA A 25 -2.34 -1.54 -28.67
N ASP A 26 -1.82 -2.02 -27.53
CA ASP A 26 -2.14 -3.35 -27.01
C ASP A 26 -3.57 -3.38 -26.43
N PRO A 27 -4.49 -4.17 -27.03
CA PRO A 27 -5.87 -4.27 -26.53
C PRO A 27 -5.95 -4.82 -25.10
N GLN A 28 -4.99 -5.65 -24.66
CA GLN A 28 -4.94 -6.14 -23.30
C GLN A 28 -4.62 -5.00 -22.32
N ALA A 29 -3.59 -4.20 -22.62
CA ALA A 29 -3.22 -3.05 -21.81
C ALA A 29 -4.34 -2.01 -21.72
N ALA A 30 -5.06 -1.76 -22.82
CA ALA A 30 -6.22 -0.86 -22.83
C ALA A 30 -7.35 -1.38 -21.93
N ALA A 31 -7.69 -2.68 -22.01
CA ALA A 31 -8.70 -3.30 -21.17
C ALA A 31 -8.33 -3.28 -19.67
N GLU A 32 -7.06 -3.50 -19.34
CA GLU A 32 -6.57 -3.41 -17.97
C GLU A 32 -6.59 -1.97 -17.43
N ALA A 33 -6.32 -0.98 -18.27
CA ALA A 33 -6.45 0.43 -17.92
C ALA A 33 -7.91 0.81 -17.63
N GLU A 34 -8.86 0.34 -18.44
CA GLU A 34 -10.29 0.52 -18.16
C GLU A 34 -10.68 -0.15 -16.83
N ARG A 35 -10.18 -1.36 -16.55
CA ARG A 35 -10.38 -2.03 -15.26
C ARG A 35 -9.85 -1.16 -14.11
N LEU A 36 -8.69 -0.53 -14.26
CA LEU A 36 -8.14 0.41 -13.28
C LEU A 36 -9.08 1.61 -13.07
N PHE A 37 -9.65 2.19 -14.12
CA PHE A 37 -10.57 3.34 -13.98
C PHE A 37 -11.83 2.98 -13.17
N TRP A 38 -12.41 1.81 -13.42
CA TRP A 38 -13.54 1.32 -12.62
C TRP A 38 -13.15 0.95 -11.19
N MET A 39 -11.97 0.34 -11.00
CA MET A 39 -11.45 0.02 -9.67
C MET A 39 -11.23 1.29 -8.83
N THR A 40 -10.66 2.34 -9.43
CA THR A 40 -10.43 3.61 -8.74
C THR A 40 -11.74 4.32 -8.41
N LEU A 41 -12.76 4.24 -9.29
CA LEU A 41 -14.12 4.72 -8.98
C LEU A 41 -14.70 4.01 -7.76
N ALA A 42 -14.63 2.68 -7.73
CA ALA A 42 -15.11 1.87 -6.60
C ALA A 42 -14.37 2.22 -5.29
N SER A 43 -13.04 2.38 -5.35
CA SER A 43 -12.25 2.78 -4.18
C SER A 43 -12.61 4.17 -3.65
N GLY A 44 -12.93 5.10 -4.55
CA GLY A 44 -13.27 6.48 -4.19
C GLY A 44 -14.53 6.57 -3.33
N TRP A 45 -15.47 5.64 -3.49
CA TRP A 45 -16.74 5.65 -2.75
C TRP A 45 -16.56 5.76 -1.23
N TYR A 46 -15.60 5.01 -0.68
CA TYR A 46 -15.33 4.96 0.75
C TYR A 46 -14.99 6.34 1.35
N THR A 47 -14.23 7.16 0.62
CA THR A 47 -13.82 8.50 1.08
C THR A 47 -14.74 9.60 0.59
N ALA A 48 -15.44 9.42 -0.54
CA ALA A 48 -16.38 10.39 -1.08
C ALA A 48 -17.53 10.71 -0.12
N PHE A 49 -17.93 9.74 0.71
CA PHE A 49 -19.02 9.87 1.68
C PHE A 49 -18.57 9.72 3.14
N ALA A 50 -17.26 9.81 3.40
CA ALA A 50 -16.75 9.96 4.76
C ALA A 50 -17.19 11.32 5.34
N ASP A 51 -17.44 11.34 6.65
CA ASP A 51 -17.91 12.51 7.39
C ASP A 51 -16.89 12.90 8.47
N ALA A 52 -16.38 14.12 8.42
CA ALA A 52 -15.40 14.62 9.40
C ALA A 52 -15.98 14.78 10.81
N ASP A 53 -17.31 14.94 10.89
CA ASP A 53 -18.07 15.06 12.14
C ASP A 53 -18.35 13.71 12.79
N PHE A 54 -18.40 12.66 11.97
CA PHE A 54 -18.66 11.27 12.35
C PHE A 54 -17.61 10.37 11.71
N PRO A 55 -16.32 10.53 12.08
CA PRO A 55 -15.23 9.85 11.42
C PRO A 55 -15.33 8.33 11.59
N ASP A 56 -14.91 7.60 10.56
CA ASP A 56 -14.73 6.16 10.59
C ASP A 56 -13.47 5.81 9.78
N PHE A 57 -12.78 4.74 10.16
CA PHE A 57 -11.65 4.22 9.40
C PHE A 57 -12.14 3.32 8.26
N VAL A 58 -12.33 3.93 7.10
CA VAL A 58 -12.73 3.22 5.88
C VAL A 58 -11.51 2.56 5.20
N PRO A 59 -11.68 1.45 4.48
CA PRO A 59 -10.57 0.80 3.78
C PRO A 59 -10.00 1.72 2.69
N ALA A 60 -8.68 1.88 2.66
CA ALA A 60 -8.01 2.67 1.63
C ALA A 60 -7.61 1.82 0.40
N VAL A 61 -7.08 0.62 0.65
CA VAL A 61 -6.67 -0.36 -0.37
C VAL A 61 -6.96 -1.78 0.15
N SER A 62 -7.06 -2.75 -0.76
CA SER A 62 -7.34 -4.16 -0.44
C SER A 62 -6.85 -5.08 -1.55
N THR A 63 -7.07 -6.39 -1.41
CA THR A 63 -6.80 -7.36 -2.50
C THR A 63 -7.59 -7.10 -3.78
N HIS A 64 -8.71 -6.36 -3.70
CA HIS A 64 -9.52 -6.00 -4.86
C HIS A 64 -9.32 -4.54 -5.30
N LEU A 65 -8.88 -3.67 -4.38
CA LEU A 65 -8.60 -2.26 -4.63
C LEU A 65 -7.10 -2.00 -4.41
N HIS A 66 -6.29 -2.42 -5.37
CA HIS A 66 -4.84 -2.65 -5.17
C HIS A 66 -3.95 -1.79 -6.07
N CYS A 67 -4.46 -0.65 -6.54
CA CYS A 67 -3.64 0.33 -7.27
C CYS A 67 -2.57 0.97 -6.37
N VAL A 68 -1.75 1.82 -6.96
CA VAL A 68 -0.74 2.65 -6.28
C VAL A 68 0.27 1.88 -5.44
N GLY A 69 0.73 0.72 -5.93
CA GLY A 69 1.79 -0.04 -5.30
C GLY A 69 1.46 -0.51 -3.88
N THR A 70 0.19 -0.84 -3.64
CA THR A 70 -0.36 -1.34 -2.36
C THR A 70 0.60 -2.34 -1.70
N ASN A 71 0.99 -2.09 -0.44
CA ASN A 71 1.85 -3.05 0.27
C ASN A 71 1.04 -4.29 0.69
N PRO A 72 1.37 -5.50 0.22
CA PRO A 72 0.69 -6.74 0.59
C PRO A 72 0.64 -7.01 2.09
N ASP A 73 1.63 -6.50 2.83
CA ASP A 73 1.83 -6.77 4.24
C ASP A 73 1.02 -5.86 5.16
N PHE A 74 0.40 -4.81 4.62
CA PHE A 74 -0.27 -3.78 5.41
C PHE A 74 -1.80 -3.87 5.31
N ILE A 75 -2.49 -3.64 6.43
CA ILE A 75 -3.91 -3.27 6.44
C ILE A 75 -3.97 -1.76 6.54
N TYR A 76 -4.66 -1.14 5.57
CA TYR A 76 -4.77 0.31 5.48
C TYR A 76 -6.17 0.78 5.84
N GLY A 77 -6.25 1.80 6.69
CA GLY A 77 -7.48 2.53 6.98
C GLY A 77 -7.25 4.02 6.83
N THR A 78 -8.29 4.75 6.45
CA THR A 78 -8.24 6.23 6.43
C THR A 78 -9.51 6.78 7.06
N ALA A 79 -9.38 7.84 7.85
CA ALA A 79 -10.51 8.57 8.41
C ALA A 79 -10.38 10.04 8.04
N THR A 80 -11.46 10.62 7.51
CA THR A 80 -11.57 12.07 7.31
C THR A 80 -11.88 12.73 8.64
N ILE A 81 -11.18 13.81 8.96
CA ILE A 81 -11.35 14.60 10.20
C ILE A 81 -11.32 16.10 9.88
N ASP A 82 -11.73 16.92 10.84
CA ASP A 82 -11.52 18.35 10.84
C ASP A 82 -10.49 18.71 11.92
N GLY A 83 -9.38 19.34 11.54
CA GLY A 83 -8.31 19.72 12.46
C GLY A 83 -8.74 20.68 13.58
N SER A 84 -9.93 21.29 13.49
CA SER A 84 -10.51 22.08 14.57
C SER A 84 -11.17 21.24 15.69
N GLY A 85 -11.46 19.97 15.42
CA GLY A 85 -12.19 19.08 16.31
C GLY A 85 -11.36 18.48 17.45
N SER A 86 -12.04 17.79 18.36
CA SER A 86 -11.42 16.96 19.40
C SER A 86 -11.86 15.52 19.23
N TYR A 87 -10.91 14.60 19.13
CA TYR A 87 -11.15 13.20 18.82
C TYR A 87 -10.53 12.28 19.86
N VAL A 88 -11.29 11.29 20.31
CA VAL A 88 -10.79 10.20 21.16
C VAL A 88 -10.67 8.94 20.32
N LEU A 89 -9.47 8.36 20.29
CA LEU A 89 -9.20 7.06 19.73
C LEU A 89 -9.04 6.05 20.86
N ARG A 90 -9.78 4.95 20.79
CA ARG A 90 -9.71 3.84 21.76
C ARG A 90 -9.66 2.53 21.03
N GLY A 91 -8.96 1.56 21.62
CA GLY A 91 -8.81 0.29 20.95
C GLY A 91 -7.82 -0.65 21.59
N GLU A 92 -7.44 -1.64 20.81
CA GLU A 92 -6.39 -2.61 21.11
C GLU A 92 -5.31 -2.53 20.06
N ARG A 93 -4.05 -2.49 20.51
CA ARG A 93 -2.88 -2.40 19.63
C ARG A 93 -2.72 -3.63 18.72
N GLY A 94 -3.21 -4.80 19.17
CA GLY A 94 -3.03 -6.06 18.46
C GLY A 94 -1.58 -6.55 18.44
N ASP A 95 -1.35 -7.63 17.70
CA ASP A 95 -0.08 -8.37 17.64
C ASP A 95 0.75 -8.03 16.39
N GLY A 96 0.22 -7.19 15.51
CA GLY A 96 0.93 -6.75 14.29
C GLY A 96 2.26 -6.08 14.63
N LEU A 97 3.23 -6.24 13.73
CA LEU A 97 4.62 -5.77 13.86
C LEU A 97 4.72 -4.28 14.21
N PHE A 98 3.87 -3.46 13.59
CA PHE A 98 3.65 -2.07 13.98
C PHE A 98 2.25 -1.61 13.60
N LEU A 99 1.79 -0.58 14.31
CA LEU A 99 0.63 0.21 13.92
C LEU A 99 1.04 1.68 13.88
N LEU A 100 1.04 2.24 12.67
CA LEU A 100 1.38 3.63 12.44
C LEU A 100 0.14 4.41 11.99
N MET A 101 0.00 5.63 12.48
CA MET A 101 -1.01 6.58 12.02
C MET A 101 -0.34 7.87 11.58
N ASP A 102 -0.49 8.21 10.30
CA ASP A 102 -0.06 9.49 9.76
C ASP A 102 -1.21 10.50 9.84
N ILE A 103 -0.94 11.66 10.44
CA ILE A 103 -1.87 12.79 10.50
C ILE A 103 -1.49 13.73 9.37
N THR A 104 -2.40 14.01 8.44
CA THR A 104 -2.06 14.73 7.20
C THR A 104 -2.97 15.93 6.95
N ALA A 105 -2.42 16.97 6.32
CA ALA A 105 -3.15 18.19 5.94
C ALA A 105 -4.05 18.04 4.70
N GLY A 106 -4.29 16.80 4.29
CA GLY A 106 -4.98 16.40 3.07
C GLY A 106 -4.92 14.89 2.93
N SER A 107 -5.52 14.33 1.89
CA SER A 107 -5.56 12.88 1.69
C SER A 107 -5.54 12.53 0.20
N LEU A 108 -5.31 11.26 -0.10
CA LEU A 108 -5.53 10.76 -1.46
C LEU A 108 -7.02 10.56 -1.77
N GLY A 109 -7.90 10.63 -0.77
CA GLY A 109 -9.34 10.43 -0.89
C GLY A 109 -10.05 11.46 -1.77
N VAL A 110 -11.31 11.18 -2.13
CA VAL A 110 -12.04 11.88 -3.20
C VAL A 110 -12.19 13.38 -2.95
N MET A 111 -12.59 13.76 -1.74
CA MET A 111 -12.92 15.15 -1.37
C MET A 111 -11.71 16.00 -1.01
N ASP A 112 -10.53 15.39 -0.88
CA ASP A 112 -9.31 16.08 -0.48
C ASP A 112 -8.34 16.25 -1.65
N LYS A 113 -7.38 17.14 -1.44
CA LYS A 113 -6.13 17.17 -2.20
C LYS A 113 -5.03 16.50 -1.38
N PRO A 114 -4.00 15.93 -2.02
CA PRO A 114 -2.81 15.48 -1.30
C PRO A 114 -2.25 16.60 -0.44
N GLY A 115 -1.88 16.28 0.79
CA GLY A 115 -1.32 17.22 1.76
C GLY A 115 -0.11 16.63 2.45
N ARG A 116 0.73 17.49 3.03
CA ARG A 116 1.91 17.06 3.79
C ARG A 116 1.50 16.26 5.04
N SER A 117 2.40 15.39 5.49
CA SER A 117 2.34 14.84 6.84
C SER A 117 2.55 15.96 7.87
N LEU A 118 1.74 15.93 8.92
CA LEU A 118 1.78 16.81 10.08
C LEU A 118 2.34 16.08 11.32
N GLY A 119 2.47 14.76 11.24
CA GLY A 119 3.07 13.94 12.28
C GLY A 119 2.72 12.46 12.10
N LEU A 120 3.71 11.61 12.36
CA LEU A 120 3.55 10.16 12.41
C LEU A 120 3.45 9.72 13.87
N LEU A 121 2.37 9.02 14.20
CA LEU A 121 2.20 8.37 15.49
C LEU A 121 2.46 6.87 15.37
N ASP A 122 3.42 6.38 16.15
CA ASP A 122 3.57 4.95 16.41
C ASP A 122 2.83 4.56 17.67
N PHE A 123 1.90 3.61 17.55
CA PHE A 123 1.08 3.17 18.67
C PHE A 123 1.88 2.39 19.72
N ASP A 124 3.08 1.90 19.37
CA ASP A 124 4.00 1.28 20.34
C ASP A 124 4.57 2.32 21.33
N THR A 125 4.42 3.61 21.06
CA THR A 125 4.80 4.70 21.98
C THR A 125 3.69 5.11 22.95
N LEU A 126 2.49 4.53 22.83
CA LEU A 126 1.36 4.80 23.71
C LEU A 126 1.44 3.96 24.98
N GLN A 127 0.78 4.44 26.03
CA GLN A 127 0.52 3.67 27.23
C GLN A 127 -0.54 2.61 26.94
N LEU A 128 -0.13 1.34 27.01
CA LEU A 128 -1.02 0.19 26.89
C LEU A 128 -1.31 -0.38 28.27
N ASP A 129 -2.56 -0.74 28.53
CA ASP A 129 -2.92 -1.47 29.74
C ASP A 129 -2.53 -2.96 29.65
N GLY A 130 -2.76 -3.72 30.74
CA GLY A 130 -2.43 -5.16 30.78
C GLY A 130 -3.20 -6.04 29.78
N GLN A 131 -4.14 -5.48 29.03
CA GLN A 131 -4.87 -6.14 27.93
C GLN A 131 -4.48 -5.58 26.55
N GLY A 132 -3.44 -4.74 26.48
CA GLY A 132 -2.98 -4.13 25.23
C GLY A 132 -3.92 -3.03 24.70
N ARG A 133 -4.76 -2.45 25.58
CA ARG A 133 -5.70 -1.39 25.19
C ARG A 133 -5.07 -0.02 25.33
N PHE A 134 -5.42 0.88 24.41
CA PHE A 134 -4.94 2.27 24.40
C PHE A 134 -6.10 3.27 24.43
N SER A 135 -5.77 4.50 24.83
CA SER A 135 -6.67 5.66 24.81
C SER A 135 -5.88 6.91 24.46
N LEU A 136 -6.17 7.51 23.31
CA LEU A 136 -5.49 8.67 22.77
C LEU A 136 -6.48 9.81 22.52
N LEU A 137 -6.16 11.01 22.99
CA LEU A 137 -6.86 12.24 22.62
C LEU A 137 -6.08 13.02 21.56
N LEU A 138 -6.75 13.40 20.49
CA LEU A 138 -6.29 14.36 19.50
C LEU A 138 -7.11 15.65 19.65
N SER A 139 -6.48 16.77 19.98
CA SER A 139 -7.17 18.06 20.10
C SER A 139 -6.20 19.23 19.99
N ALA A 140 -6.70 20.45 19.73
CA ALA A 140 -5.87 21.65 19.66
C ALA A 140 -5.11 21.95 20.97
N ALA A 141 -5.73 21.66 22.13
CA ALA A 141 -5.14 21.81 23.46
C ALA A 141 -5.52 20.64 24.36
N ARG A 142 -4.60 20.24 25.25
CA ARG A 142 -4.83 19.17 26.24
C ARG A 142 -5.81 19.64 27.32
N PRO A 143 -6.95 18.95 27.53
CA PRO A 143 -7.81 19.21 28.69
C PRO A 143 -7.09 18.94 30.00
N ALA A 144 -7.34 19.78 31.01
CA ALA A 144 -6.65 19.70 32.31
C ALA A 144 -6.90 18.38 33.06
N ASP A 145 -8.06 17.77 32.83
CA ASP A 145 -8.52 16.51 33.42
C ASP A 145 -8.16 15.26 32.59
N TRP A 146 -7.48 15.42 31.44
CA TRP A 146 -7.09 14.28 30.61
C TRP A 146 -5.85 13.57 31.14
N THR A 147 -6.03 12.31 31.56
CA THR A 147 -4.97 11.47 32.14
C THR A 147 -4.33 10.47 31.18
N GLY A 148 -4.85 10.34 29.96
CA GLY A 148 -4.32 9.42 28.94
C GLY A 148 -3.27 10.05 28.03
N ASP A 149 -2.86 9.32 27.00
CA ASP A 149 -2.01 9.87 25.95
C ASP A 149 -2.73 10.97 25.19
N TRP A 150 -1.98 11.99 24.81
CA TRP A 150 -2.51 13.14 24.07
C TRP A 150 -1.51 13.57 23.00
N ARG A 151 -2.04 13.94 21.84
CA ARG A 151 -1.28 14.62 20.79
C ARG A 151 -2.03 15.88 20.39
N GLN A 152 -1.26 16.94 20.21
CA GLN A 152 -1.81 18.17 19.64
C GLN A 152 -2.26 17.91 18.20
N LEU A 153 -3.49 18.33 17.89
CA LEU A 153 -4.02 18.30 16.53
C LEU A 153 -3.79 19.65 15.85
N ASP A 154 -3.08 19.63 14.73
CA ASP A 154 -2.87 20.82 13.91
C ASP A 154 -4.19 21.23 13.22
N PRO A 155 -4.60 22.51 13.24
CA PRO A 155 -5.84 22.97 12.63
C PRO A 155 -5.98 22.68 11.12
N SER A 156 -4.87 22.44 10.42
CA SER A 156 -4.84 22.06 9.01
C SER A 156 -5.07 20.57 8.75
N ALA A 157 -5.13 19.73 9.80
CA ALA A 157 -5.36 18.30 9.66
C ALA A 157 -6.70 17.99 8.97
N ARG A 158 -6.68 17.03 8.03
CA ARG A 158 -7.84 16.60 7.24
C ARG A 158 -8.05 15.09 7.24
N SER A 159 -7.00 14.30 7.47
CA SER A 159 -7.16 12.85 7.58
C SER A 159 -6.16 12.18 8.50
N LEU A 160 -6.55 10.99 8.95
CA LEU A 160 -5.72 10.04 9.69
C LEU A 160 -5.56 8.78 8.83
N THR A 161 -4.32 8.41 8.50
CA THR A 161 -4.04 7.21 7.68
C THR A 161 -3.33 6.15 8.51
N LEU A 162 -3.99 5.01 8.69
CA LEU A 162 -3.47 3.85 9.43
C LEU A 162 -2.73 2.88 8.51
N ARG A 163 -1.65 2.31 9.04
CA ARG A 163 -0.93 1.17 8.47
C ARG A 163 -0.67 0.16 9.59
N GLN A 164 -1.32 -1.01 9.51
CA GLN A 164 -1.05 -2.16 10.38
C GLN A 164 -0.19 -3.15 9.61
N ALA A 165 1.04 -3.39 10.04
CA ALA A 165 1.98 -4.27 9.34
C ALA A 165 2.08 -5.64 10.00
N SER A 166 2.09 -6.70 9.19
CA SER A 166 2.27 -8.07 9.65
C SER A 166 3.13 -8.85 8.65
N TYR A 167 4.11 -9.61 9.14
CA TYR A 167 4.87 -10.55 8.32
C TYR A 167 4.13 -11.86 8.08
N ASP A 168 3.58 -12.43 9.16
CA ASP A 168 2.78 -13.65 9.14
C ASP A 168 1.30 -13.28 9.07
N TRP A 169 0.73 -13.41 7.88
CA TRP A 169 -0.62 -12.98 7.61
C TRP A 169 -1.65 -13.92 8.23
N GLY A 170 -2.57 -13.35 9.00
CA GLY A 170 -3.63 -14.14 9.64
C GLY A 170 -3.19 -14.88 10.91
N HIS A 171 -1.94 -14.69 11.34
CA HIS A 171 -1.48 -15.06 12.67
C HIS A 171 -1.61 -13.87 13.64
N GLY A 172 -1.95 -14.14 14.90
CA GLY A 172 -2.22 -13.11 15.88
C GLY A 172 -3.50 -12.31 15.59
N ARG A 173 -3.65 -11.18 16.26
CA ARG A 173 -4.82 -10.31 16.17
C ARG A 173 -4.45 -8.95 15.60
N GLU A 174 -5.12 -8.56 14.54
CA GLU A 174 -5.00 -7.20 13.98
C GLU A 174 -5.55 -6.15 14.95
N ALA A 175 -5.08 -4.91 14.83
CA ALA A 175 -5.47 -3.83 15.73
C ALA A 175 -6.94 -3.45 15.52
N ARG A 176 -7.62 -3.11 16.63
CA ARG A 176 -9.03 -2.71 16.65
C ARG A 176 -9.12 -1.31 17.19
N ILE A 177 -9.64 -0.38 16.39
CA ILE A 177 -9.59 1.05 16.69
C ILE A 177 -10.96 1.66 16.43
N ALA A 178 -11.47 2.40 17.40
CA ALA A 178 -12.59 3.31 17.26
C ALA A 178 -12.06 4.75 17.29
N ILE A 179 -12.74 5.65 16.57
CA ILE A 179 -12.51 7.08 16.61
C ILE A 179 -13.86 7.78 16.84
N GLU A 180 -13.88 8.72 17.77
CA GLU A 180 -15.07 9.49 18.12
C GLU A 180 -14.74 10.97 18.21
N ARG A 181 -15.53 11.83 17.55
CA ARG A 181 -15.48 13.28 17.76
C ARG A 181 -16.26 13.64 19.03
N ILE A 182 -15.64 14.36 19.96
CA ILE A 182 -16.16 14.57 21.32
C ILE A 182 -16.49 16.04 21.66
N ASP A 183 -16.14 16.99 20.80
CA ASP A 183 -16.40 18.42 20.99
C ASP A 183 -17.79 18.87 20.51
N GLN A 184 -18.62 17.93 20.03
CA GLN A 184 -19.99 18.20 19.60
C GLN A 184 -20.92 17.03 19.91
N ALA A 185 -22.23 17.28 19.91
CA ALA A 185 -23.22 16.25 20.16
C ALA A 185 -23.26 15.22 19.03
N HIS A 186 -23.38 13.94 19.39
CA HIS A 186 -23.56 12.87 18.41
C HIS A 186 -24.97 12.93 17.80
N GLN A 187 -25.10 13.65 16.68
CA GLN A 187 -26.38 13.89 15.99
C GLN A 187 -26.23 13.63 14.49
N PRO A 188 -26.42 12.37 14.03
CA PRO A 188 -26.32 12.04 12.61
C PRO A 188 -27.25 12.92 11.77
N ARG A 189 -26.71 13.49 10.69
CA ARG A 189 -27.45 14.40 9.80
C ARG A 189 -27.78 13.75 8.47
N ARG A 190 -28.90 14.15 7.88
CA ARG A 190 -29.20 13.84 6.47
C ARG A 190 -28.42 14.82 5.59
N ARG A 191 -27.66 14.29 4.62
CA ARG A 191 -26.99 15.12 3.61
C ARG A 191 -28.01 15.83 2.73
N SER A 192 -27.71 17.06 2.35
CA SER A 192 -28.54 17.82 1.41
C SER A 192 -28.39 17.23 0.00
N ALA A 193 -29.33 17.55 -0.89
CA ALA A 193 -29.21 17.18 -2.30
C ALA A 193 -27.97 17.81 -2.96
N GLU A 194 -27.61 19.03 -2.54
CA GLU A 194 -26.42 19.76 -3.01
C GLU A 194 -25.12 19.07 -2.61
N GLU A 195 -24.98 18.68 -1.33
CA GLU A 195 -23.78 17.98 -0.85
C GLU A 195 -23.62 16.62 -1.53
N ILE A 196 -24.71 15.88 -1.73
CA ILE A 196 -24.69 14.62 -2.48
C ILE A 196 -24.23 14.88 -3.92
N ALA A 197 -24.75 15.94 -4.56
CA ALA A 197 -24.39 16.28 -5.92
C ALA A 197 -22.92 16.65 -6.07
N GLU A 198 -22.36 17.43 -5.14
CA GLU A 198 -20.94 17.80 -5.08
C GLU A 198 -20.05 16.56 -4.96
N ARG A 199 -20.32 15.70 -3.97
CA ARG A 199 -19.54 14.48 -3.71
C ARG A 199 -19.57 13.50 -4.88
N LEU A 200 -20.73 13.33 -5.53
CA LEU A 200 -20.85 12.50 -6.72
C LEU A 200 -20.06 13.07 -7.91
N SER A 201 -20.03 14.40 -8.06
CA SER A 201 -19.21 15.04 -9.10
C SER A 201 -17.71 14.88 -8.83
N ALA A 202 -17.28 15.04 -7.57
CA ALA A 202 -15.89 14.77 -7.18
C ALA A 202 -15.50 13.30 -7.39
N LEU A 203 -16.40 12.37 -7.03
CA LEU A 203 -16.21 10.93 -7.24
C LEU A 203 -16.10 10.60 -8.73
N ALA A 204 -16.91 11.21 -9.59
CA ALA A 204 -16.85 10.98 -11.04
C ALA A 204 -15.50 11.43 -11.64
N ALA A 205 -14.89 12.51 -11.13
CA ALA A 205 -13.58 12.97 -11.58
C ALA A 205 -12.40 12.18 -10.96
N TYR A 206 -12.63 11.44 -9.88
CA TYR A 206 -11.59 10.75 -9.11
C TYR A 206 -10.78 9.73 -9.91
N PRO A 207 -11.36 8.90 -10.79
CA PRO A 207 -10.61 7.91 -11.55
C PRO A 207 -9.50 8.50 -12.40
N LYS A 208 -9.74 9.64 -13.06
CA LYS A 208 -8.71 10.37 -13.80
C LYS A 208 -7.58 10.84 -12.88
N ARG A 209 -7.90 11.31 -11.68
CA ARG A 209 -6.90 11.78 -10.71
C ARG A 209 -6.03 10.64 -10.18
N LEU A 210 -6.62 9.58 -9.63
CA LEU A 210 -5.85 8.50 -9.00
C LEU A 210 -5.13 7.62 -10.04
N SER A 211 -5.81 7.27 -11.13
CA SER A 211 -5.20 6.48 -12.20
C SER A 211 -4.12 7.29 -12.94
N GLY A 212 -4.33 8.60 -13.09
CA GLY A 212 -3.33 9.49 -13.69
C GLY A 212 -2.07 9.58 -12.84
N MET A 213 -2.19 9.62 -11.51
CA MET A 213 -1.05 9.49 -10.61
C MET A 213 -0.31 8.16 -10.81
N ALA A 214 -1.04 7.05 -10.88
CA ALA A 214 -0.43 5.73 -11.00
C ALA A 214 0.27 5.51 -12.34
N LEU A 215 -0.40 5.84 -13.44
CA LEU A 215 0.17 5.73 -14.79
C LEU A 215 1.31 6.73 -15.00
N GLY A 216 1.16 7.95 -14.46
CA GLY A 216 2.20 8.96 -14.48
C GLY A 216 3.46 8.52 -13.75
N PHE A 217 3.33 7.83 -12.61
CA PHE A 217 4.47 7.27 -11.89
C PHE A 217 5.24 6.24 -12.73
N ILE A 218 4.55 5.27 -13.35
CA ILE A 218 5.19 4.28 -14.21
C ILE A 218 5.79 4.94 -15.47
N ALA A 219 5.07 5.87 -16.10
CA ALA A 219 5.59 6.63 -17.24
C ALA A 219 6.88 7.40 -16.87
N GLY A 220 6.93 8.01 -15.68
CA GLY A 220 8.12 8.67 -15.15
C GLY A 220 9.29 7.71 -14.97
N GLN A 221 9.07 6.53 -14.38
CA GLN A 221 10.13 5.52 -14.26
C GLN A 221 10.64 5.01 -15.61
N ARG A 222 9.75 4.86 -16.61
CA ARG A 222 10.15 4.51 -17.98
C ARG A 222 10.99 5.62 -18.64
N ALA A 223 10.62 6.88 -18.44
CA ALA A 223 11.37 8.02 -18.96
C ALA A 223 12.78 8.14 -18.35
N LYS A 224 12.95 7.69 -17.09
CA LYS A 224 14.25 7.53 -16.43
C LYS A 224 15.02 6.27 -16.85
N ASP A 225 14.46 5.44 -17.73
CA ASP A 225 15.02 4.16 -18.19
C ASP A 225 15.30 3.16 -17.04
N LEU A 226 14.46 3.11 -16.00
CA LEU A 226 14.70 2.25 -14.82
C LEU A 226 14.46 0.74 -15.07
N TRP A 227 14.55 0.26 -16.32
CA TRP A 227 14.45 -1.16 -16.64
C TRP A 227 15.63 -1.95 -16.06
N ASN A 228 15.31 -2.96 -15.24
CA ASN A 228 16.25 -3.81 -14.51
C ASN A 228 17.25 -3.00 -13.67
N ARG A 229 16.83 -1.82 -13.18
CA ARG A 229 17.59 -0.92 -12.35
C ARG A 229 16.71 -0.40 -11.22
N LEU A 230 17.34 -0.07 -10.09
CA LEU A 230 16.64 0.46 -8.92
C LEU A 230 17.25 1.82 -8.55
N GLU A 231 16.38 2.81 -8.36
CA GLU A 231 16.74 4.07 -7.73
C GLU A 231 16.38 4.03 -6.24
N HIS A 232 17.14 4.76 -5.44
CA HIS A 232 16.76 5.05 -4.05
C HIS A 232 15.84 6.27 -4.04
N ASP A 233 14.74 6.18 -3.29
CA ASP A 233 13.78 7.27 -3.14
C ASP A 233 13.35 7.42 -1.67
N ASP A 234 12.93 8.63 -1.30
CA ASP A 234 12.30 8.95 -0.01
C ASP A 234 10.87 9.41 -0.25
N TRP A 235 9.91 8.52 0.01
CA TRP A 235 8.48 8.77 -0.15
C TRP A 235 7.84 9.55 1.02
N ALA A 236 8.63 10.04 1.99
CA ALA A 236 8.12 10.81 3.13
C ALA A 236 7.25 11.99 2.66
N GLY A 237 6.01 12.07 3.17
CA GLY A 237 5.05 13.11 2.81
C GLY A 237 4.39 12.96 1.43
N GLN A 238 4.69 11.89 0.66
CA GLN A 238 4.09 11.58 -0.65
C GLN A 238 3.30 10.25 -0.62
N GLY A 239 2.94 9.76 0.57
CA GLY A 239 2.23 8.49 0.77
C GLY A 239 3.09 7.35 1.34
N GLY A 240 4.41 7.54 1.41
CA GLY A 240 5.33 6.65 2.12
C GLY A 240 5.37 6.89 3.62
N VAL A 241 6.09 6.01 4.33
CA VAL A 241 6.40 6.12 5.75
C VAL A 241 7.72 6.87 5.91
N GLN A 242 7.77 7.82 6.84
CA GLN A 242 8.99 8.56 7.16
C GLN A 242 10.08 7.61 7.70
N GLY A 243 11.36 7.83 7.33
CA GLY A 243 12.48 7.01 7.81
C GLY A 243 12.58 5.63 7.16
N GLN A 244 11.98 5.48 5.98
CA GLN A 244 12.01 4.25 5.19
C GLN A 244 12.87 4.44 3.94
N HIS A 245 13.79 3.51 3.69
CA HIS A 245 14.49 3.44 2.42
C HIS A 245 13.61 2.73 1.39
N TYR A 246 13.30 3.40 0.29
CA TYR A 246 12.62 2.80 -0.84
C TYR A 246 13.62 2.58 -1.97
N TYR A 247 13.60 1.37 -2.53
CA TYR A 247 14.26 1.08 -3.78
C TYR A 247 13.20 0.69 -4.80
N GLN A 248 13.10 1.45 -5.88
CA GLN A 248 12.04 1.27 -6.87
C GLN A 248 12.60 1.29 -8.28
N GLY A 249 11.96 0.55 -9.16
CA GLY A 249 12.40 0.41 -10.53
C GLY A 249 11.41 -0.39 -11.35
N LEU A 250 11.82 -0.69 -12.58
CA LEU A 250 11.06 -1.54 -13.48
C LEU A 250 11.81 -2.85 -13.70
N PHE A 251 11.08 -3.94 -13.90
CA PHE A 251 11.67 -5.19 -14.37
C PHE A 251 11.24 -5.45 -15.81
N ARG A 252 12.14 -6.08 -16.58
CA ARG A 252 11.87 -6.62 -17.91
C ARG A 252 12.55 -7.97 -18.04
N LEU A 253 11.74 -8.99 -18.29
CA LEU A 253 12.14 -10.36 -18.58
C LEU A 253 12.17 -10.58 -20.09
N GLU A 254 13.27 -11.13 -20.57
CA GLU A 254 13.38 -11.65 -21.93
C GLU A 254 13.00 -13.15 -21.94
N PRO A 255 12.57 -13.72 -23.07
CA PRO A 255 12.29 -15.15 -23.16
C PRO A 255 13.47 -16.00 -22.68
N GLY A 256 13.22 -16.95 -21.79
CA GLY A 256 14.24 -17.83 -21.22
C GLY A 256 15.17 -17.18 -20.20
N LYS A 257 14.93 -15.92 -19.80
CA LYS A 257 15.69 -15.23 -18.75
C LYS A 257 14.91 -15.12 -17.44
N ALA A 258 15.65 -14.96 -16.36
CA ALA A 258 15.15 -14.55 -15.06
C ALA A 258 15.92 -13.31 -14.57
N LEU A 259 15.32 -12.56 -13.65
CA LEU A 259 16.00 -11.43 -13.00
C LEU A 259 16.36 -11.83 -11.57
N LEU A 260 17.65 -11.90 -11.29
CA LEU A 260 18.18 -12.12 -9.95
C LEU A 260 18.25 -10.79 -9.21
N LEU A 261 17.49 -10.67 -8.13
CA LEU A 261 17.61 -9.61 -7.14
C LEU A 261 18.56 -10.08 -6.04
N GLU A 262 19.56 -9.27 -5.70
CA GLU A 262 20.49 -9.53 -4.60
C GLU A 262 20.70 -8.27 -3.76
N THR A 263 20.70 -8.42 -2.43
CA THR A 263 21.00 -7.35 -1.48
C THR A 263 21.53 -7.91 -0.15
N ASP A 264 22.39 -7.13 0.51
CA ASP A 264 22.70 -7.34 1.93
C ASP A 264 21.48 -6.96 2.79
N LEU A 265 21.40 -7.45 4.03
CA LEU A 265 20.37 -7.00 4.98
C LEU A 265 20.96 -5.92 5.91
N PRO A 266 20.16 -4.93 6.35
CA PRO A 266 20.53 -4.09 7.47
C PRO A 266 20.77 -4.94 8.73
N GLU A 267 21.72 -4.53 9.58
CA GLU A 267 21.96 -5.20 10.88
C GLU A 267 20.72 -5.16 11.78
N GLN A 268 20.01 -4.04 11.77
CA GLN A 268 18.74 -3.86 12.46
C GLN A 268 17.71 -3.32 11.47
N VAL A 269 16.53 -3.92 11.46
CA VAL A 269 15.40 -3.46 10.66
C VAL A 269 14.09 -3.89 11.32
N ARG A 270 13.16 -2.94 11.49
CA ARG A 270 11.85 -3.26 12.04
C ARG A 270 10.99 -4.02 11.03
N TYR A 271 10.99 -3.58 9.78
CA TYR A 271 10.22 -4.18 8.70
C TYR A 271 10.91 -4.03 7.35
N TRP A 272 10.72 -5.02 6.48
CA TRP A 272 11.15 -4.96 5.09
C TRP A 272 10.36 -5.92 4.20
N ASN A 273 10.23 -5.56 2.93
CA ASN A 273 9.72 -6.45 1.91
C ASN A 273 10.27 -6.12 0.52
N VAL A 274 10.02 -7.02 -0.41
CA VAL A 274 10.06 -6.79 -1.86
C VAL A 274 8.70 -7.17 -2.44
N GLN A 275 8.19 -6.38 -3.39
CA GLN A 275 6.95 -6.66 -4.07
C GLN A 275 6.99 -6.29 -5.55
N LEU A 276 6.14 -6.95 -6.32
CA LEU A 276 5.92 -6.67 -7.73
C LEU A 276 4.59 -5.96 -7.96
N SER A 277 4.60 -5.03 -8.92
CA SER A 277 3.42 -4.40 -9.48
C SER A 277 3.43 -4.52 -11.01
N ASP A 278 2.27 -4.45 -11.64
CA ASP A 278 2.15 -4.32 -13.10
C ASP A 278 2.55 -2.92 -13.60
N LEU A 279 2.47 -2.69 -14.91
CA LEU A 279 2.77 -1.38 -15.53
C LEU A 279 1.64 -0.35 -15.37
N LEU A 280 0.55 -0.71 -14.69
CA LEU A 280 -0.49 0.22 -14.24
C LEU A 280 -0.28 0.61 -12.75
N TRP A 281 0.81 0.12 -12.15
CA TRP A 281 1.15 0.23 -10.74
C TRP A 281 0.16 -0.45 -9.79
N ASN A 282 -0.60 -1.43 -10.27
CA ASN A 282 -1.36 -2.32 -9.41
C ASN A 282 -0.42 -3.38 -8.84
N SER A 283 -0.52 -3.67 -7.55
CA SER A 283 0.26 -4.77 -6.97
C SER A 283 -0.21 -6.11 -7.52
N VAL A 284 0.72 -6.92 -8.02
CA VAL A 284 0.41 -8.23 -8.60
C VAL A 284 -0.26 -9.10 -7.53
N ASP A 285 -1.29 -9.87 -7.89
CA ASP A 285 -2.14 -10.68 -7.00
C ASP A 285 -1.33 -11.48 -5.96
N TRP A 286 -1.11 -10.85 -4.80
CA TRP A 286 -0.33 -11.43 -3.72
C TRP A 286 -1.14 -12.42 -2.91
N MET A 287 -2.45 -12.49 -3.10
CA MET A 287 -3.28 -13.47 -2.41
C MET A 287 -3.08 -14.86 -3.02
N ASN A 288 -2.93 -14.94 -4.34
CA ASN A 288 -2.85 -16.21 -5.06
C ASN A 288 -1.48 -16.50 -5.66
N ARG A 289 -0.56 -15.53 -5.61
CA ARG A 289 0.81 -15.66 -6.13
C ARG A 289 1.82 -15.22 -5.08
N GLN A 290 3.04 -15.75 -5.19
CA GLN A 290 4.19 -15.26 -4.45
C GLN A 290 4.77 -14.04 -5.18
N SER A 291 4.00 -12.97 -5.33
CA SER A 291 4.42 -11.72 -5.99
C SER A 291 5.12 -10.74 -5.04
N SER A 292 5.21 -11.11 -3.75
CA SER A 292 5.95 -10.37 -2.73
C SER A 292 6.53 -11.32 -1.70
N LEU A 293 7.61 -10.89 -1.06
CA LEU A 293 8.29 -11.55 0.04
C LEU A 293 8.66 -10.51 1.10
N ASN A 294 8.54 -10.88 2.37
CA ASN A 294 8.86 -10.05 3.51
C ASN A 294 9.81 -10.77 4.48
N GLY A 295 10.25 -10.09 5.53
CA GLY A 295 11.20 -10.66 6.50
C GLY A 295 10.76 -11.94 7.22
N GLY A 296 9.46 -12.23 7.32
CA GLY A 296 8.96 -13.50 7.85
C GLY A 296 8.69 -14.59 6.81
N GLN A 297 8.79 -14.27 5.52
CA GLN A 297 8.50 -15.20 4.41
C GLN A 297 9.76 -15.56 3.60
N ALA A 298 10.73 -14.64 3.52
CA ALA A 298 11.95 -14.83 2.77
C ALA A 298 12.90 -15.81 3.44
N ARG A 299 13.59 -16.61 2.63
CA ARG A 299 14.76 -17.37 3.07
C ARG A 299 16.02 -16.51 2.91
N ILE A 300 16.78 -16.33 3.97
CA ILE A 300 18.11 -15.70 3.88
C ILE A 300 19.15 -16.78 3.59
N ASP A 301 20.06 -16.48 2.66
CA ASP A 301 21.14 -17.40 2.30
C ASP A 301 22.19 -17.49 3.43
N ARG A 302 23.02 -18.53 3.41
CA ARG A 302 24.04 -18.75 4.47
C ARG A 302 25.09 -17.65 4.57
N ASP A 303 25.30 -16.90 3.49
CA ASP A 303 26.19 -15.74 3.47
C ASP A 303 25.53 -14.47 4.02
N GLY A 304 24.30 -14.56 4.52
CA GLY A 304 23.56 -13.46 5.13
C GLY A 304 22.86 -12.55 4.14
N ARG A 305 22.85 -12.88 2.84
CA ARG A 305 22.20 -12.08 1.80
C ARG A 305 20.78 -12.53 1.51
N PHE A 306 19.96 -11.58 1.07
CA PHE A 306 18.68 -11.88 0.45
C PHE A 306 18.86 -11.96 -1.06
N ARG A 307 18.49 -13.12 -1.63
CA ARG A 307 18.39 -13.33 -3.07
C ARG A 307 16.99 -13.75 -3.46
N ALA A 308 16.43 -13.10 -4.48
CA ALA A 308 15.14 -13.47 -5.04
C ALA A 308 15.21 -13.55 -6.57
N VAL A 309 14.36 -14.39 -7.16
CA VAL A 309 14.33 -14.62 -8.60
C VAL A 309 12.97 -14.18 -9.13
N ILE A 310 12.94 -13.17 -9.99
CA ILE A 310 11.75 -12.77 -10.74
C ILE A 310 11.75 -13.57 -12.04
N ALA A 311 10.74 -14.43 -12.24
CA ALA A 311 10.62 -15.30 -13.40
C ALA A 311 9.14 -15.58 -13.71
N LEU A 312 8.78 -15.76 -14.98
CA LEU A 312 7.40 -16.04 -15.41
C LEU A 312 6.90 -17.40 -14.89
N ASP A 313 7.75 -18.41 -14.95
CA ASP A 313 7.47 -19.77 -14.47
C ASP A 313 8.26 -20.04 -13.18
N ASP A 314 7.72 -20.89 -12.30
CA ASP A 314 8.36 -21.25 -11.04
C ASP A 314 9.69 -21.98 -11.30
N PRO A 315 10.85 -21.39 -10.94
CA PRO A 315 12.14 -22.02 -11.15
C PRO A 315 12.50 -23.05 -10.05
N GLY A 316 11.59 -23.32 -9.12
CA GLY A 316 11.79 -24.26 -8.01
C GLY A 316 12.74 -23.72 -6.94
N VAL A 317 12.81 -22.40 -6.74
CA VAL A 317 13.62 -21.76 -5.70
C VAL A 317 12.72 -21.15 -4.61
N PRO A 318 13.17 -21.04 -3.35
CA PRO A 318 12.35 -20.52 -2.25
C PRO A 318 11.83 -19.11 -2.52
N ASN A 319 12.74 -18.19 -2.85
CA ASN A 319 12.46 -16.78 -3.02
C ASN A 319 12.12 -16.44 -4.48
N TRP A 320 11.16 -17.15 -5.05
CA TRP A 320 10.61 -16.79 -6.36
C TRP A 320 9.64 -15.61 -6.23
N LEU A 321 9.66 -14.69 -7.18
CA LEU A 321 8.68 -13.62 -7.32
C LEU A 321 7.94 -13.80 -8.65
N ASP A 322 6.67 -14.17 -8.56
CA ASP A 322 5.78 -14.37 -9.71
C ASP A 322 5.20 -13.02 -10.18
N PRO A 323 5.53 -12.56 -11.40
CA PRO A 323 5.05 -11.28 -11.94
C PRO A 323 3.60 -11.35 -12.47
N GLY A 324 2.92 -12.48 -12.31
CA GLY A 324 1.52 -12.63 -12.70
C GLY A 324 1.32 -12.79 -14.20
N GLY A 325 2.30 -13.37 -14.91
CA GLY A 325 2.31 -13.49 -16.37
C GLY A 325 2.85 -12.25 -17.10
N ASN A 326 3.19 -11.19 -16.38
CA ASN A 326 3.75 -9.98 -16.97
C ASN A 326 5.26 -10.14 -17.19
N SER A 327 5.73 -9.97 -18.43
CA SER A 327 7.17 -9.90 -18.72
C SER A 327 7.80 -8.56 -18.34
N LYS A 328 6.97 -7.55 -18.04
CA LYS A 328 7.39 -6.22 -17.62
C LYS A 328 6.51 -5.72 -16.48
N GLY A 329 7.09 -4.99 -15.55
CA GLY A 329 6.34 -4.40 -14.44
C GLY A 329 7.23 -3.52 -13.59
N ALA A 330 6.77 -3.20 -12.39
CA ALA A 330 7.52 -2.47 -11.39
C ALA A 330 7.91 -3.38 -10.22
N VAL A 331 9.03 -3.06 -9.59
CA VAL A 331 9.51 -3.70 -8.38
C VAL A 331 9.77 -2.63 -7.33
N MET A 332 9.44 -2.95 -6.08
CA MET A 332 9.72 -2.08 -4.94
C MET A 332 10.24 -2.90 -3.78
N LEU A 333 11.36 -2.45 -3.22
CA LEU A 333 11.95 -2.96 -1.99
C LEU A 333 11.94 -1.85 -0.93
N ARG A 334 11.75 -2.25 0.32
CA ARG A 334 11.53 -1.35 1.45
C ARG A 334 12.35 -1.78 2.65
N TRP A 335 13.06 -0.83 3.29
CA TRP A 335 13.65 -0.99 4.62
C TRP A 335 13.08 0.06 5.58
N THR A 336 12.22 -0.33 6.52
CA THR A 336 11.59 0.57 7.51
C THR A 336 12.34 0.53 8.83
N GLU A 337 12.68 1.71 9.36
CA GLU A 337 13.39 1.85 10.64
C GLU A 337 14.61 0.93 10.69
N ALA A 338 15.45 1.05 9.65
CA ALA A 338 16.63 0.22 9.46
C ALA A 338 17.91 0.99 9.82
N SER A 339 18.92 0.27 10.32
CA SER A 339 20.23 0.83 10.63
C SER A 339 20.99 1.31 9.39
N SER A 340 20.66 0.78 8.22
CA SER A 340 21.21 1.15 6.92
C SER A 340 20.21 0.84 5.80
N GLY A 341 20.44 1.42 4.62
CA GLY A 341 19.74 1.07 3.39
C GLY A 341 20.71 0.40 2.41
N PRO A 342 20.96 -0.92 2.51
CA PRO A 342 21.75 -1.62 1.51
C PRO A 342 21.03 -1.57 0.15
N GLN A 343 21.76 -1.18 -0.89
CA GLN A 343 21.19 -1.05 -2.22
C GLN A 343 21.02 -2.42 -2.87
N PRO A 344 19.80 -2.81 -3.27
CA PRO A 344 19.59 -4.00 -4.07
C PRO A 344 20.11 -3.84 -5.50
N SER A 345 20.58 -4.94 -6.06
CA SER A 345 20.96 -5.06 -7.48
C SER A 345 19.99 -5.98 -8.22
N LEU A 346 19.84 -5.76 -9.52
CA LEU A 346 19.08 -6.63 -10.42
C LEU A 346 19.99 -7.07 -11.55
N ARG A 347 20.04 -8.38 -11.82
CA ARG A 347 20.90 -8.93 -12.86
C ARG A 347 20.15 -9.95 -13.68
N LEU A 348 20.12 -9.75 -15.00
CA LEU A 348 19.48 -10.66 -15.93
C LEU A 348 20.36 -11.90 -16.11
N VAL A 349 19.78 -13.09 -15.92
CA VAL A 349 20.49 -14.37 -16.02
C VAL A 349 19.72 -15.35 -16.88
N ASP A 350 20.43 -16.30 -17.49
CA ASP A 350 19.80 -17.41 -18.20
C ASP A 350 19.09 -18.33 -17.21
N LEU A 351 17.82 -18.63 -17.48
CA LEU A 351 17.02 -19.51 -16.62
C LEU A 351 17.66 -20.92 -16.52
N ALA A 352 18.30 -21.36 -17.61
CA ALA A 352 19.02 -22.63 -17.67
C ALA A 352 20.26 -22.67 -16.76
N ASP A 353 20.89 -21.51 -16.50
CA ASP A 353 22.07 -21.39 -15.63
C ASP A 353 21.72 -20.95 -14.21
N LEU A 354 20.45 -20.67 -13.89
CA LEU A 354 20.02 -20.07 -12.63
C LEU A 354 20.57 -20.78 -11.38
N ARG A 355 20.65 -22.12 -11.38
CA ARG A 355 21.20 -22.88 -10.24
C ARG A 355 22.68 -22.58 -9.97
N ARG A 356 23.46 -22.22 -11.00
CA ARG A 356 24.87 -21.83 -10.86
C ARG A 356 25.03 -20.39 -10.37
N GLU A 357 24.01 -19.56 -10.56
CA GLU A 357 23.97 -18.16 -10.13
C GLU A 357 23.52 -18.01 -8.67
N LEU A 358 23.06 -19.09 -8.04
CA LEU A 358 22.60 -19.14 -6.65
C LEU A 358 23.58 -19.93 -5.77
N PRO A 359 23.57 -19.71 -4.43
CA PRO A 359 24.35 -20.53 -3.52
C PRO A 359 24.10 -22.03 -3.69
N ALA A 360 25.15 -22.84 -3.57
CA ALA A 360 25.07 -24.29 -3.78
C ALA A 360 24.09 -25.01 -2.82
N ASP A 361 23.77 -24.39 -1.69
CA ASP A 361 22.83 -24.89 -0.69
C ASP A 361 21.41 -24.31 -0.83
N THR A 362 21.12 -23.53 -1.89
CA THR A 362 19.76 -23.08 -2.19
C THR A 362 18.88 -24.31 -2.49
N PRO A 363 17.86 -24.59 -1.66
CA PRO A 363 17.08 -25.82 -1.81
C PRO A 363 16.21 -25.78 -3.06
N THR A 364 15.76 -26.95 -3.49
CA THR A 364 14.74 -27.10 -4.53
C THR A 364 13.36 -27.16 -3.89
N ILE A 365 12.45 -26.32 -4.38
CA ILE A 365 11.04 -26.34 -4.02
C ILE A 365 10.30 -27.22 -5.02
N SER A 366 9.59 -28.24 -4.55
CA SER A 366 8.73 -29.06 -5.40
C SER A 366 7.41 -28.34 -5.70
N GLN A 367 6.71 -28.79 -6.73
CA GLN A 367 5.39 -28.24 -7.09
C GLN A 367 4.37 -28.41 -5.95
N GLU A 368 4.40 -29.54 -5.23
CA GLU A 368 3.52 -29.79 -4.09
C GLU A 368 3.81 -28.83 -2.93
N LEU A 369 5.10 -28.57 -2.65
CA LEU A 369 5.48 -27.62 -1.63
C LEU A 369 5.07 -26.19 -2.03
N ARG A 370 5.26 -25.81 -3.31
CA ARG A 370 4.79 -24.51 -3.82
C ARG A 370 3.28 -24.35 -3.67
N ASP A 371 2.50 -25.35 -4.08
CA ASP A 371 1.03 -25.32 -3.95
C ASP A 371 0.61 -25.17 -2.48
N SER A 372 1.26 -25.90 -1.56
CA SER A 372 1.02 -25.76 -0.12
C SER A 372 1.32 -24.34 0.39
N GLN A 373 2.44 -23.74 -0.03
CA GLN A 373 2.80 -22.36 0.31
C GLN A 373 1.79 -21.34 -0.22
N LEU A 374 1.37 -21.45 -1.48
CA LEU A 374 0.38 -20.56 -2.08
C LEU A 374 -1.00 -20.71 -1.40
N ARG A 375 -1.41 -21.92 -1.03
CA ARG A 375 -2.64 -22.13 -0.24
C ARG A 375 -2.54 -21.53 1.16
N ALA A 376 -1.38 -21.66 1.83
CA ALA A 376 -1.15 -21.05 3.13
C ALA A 376 -1.24 -19.52 3.04
N ARG A 377 -0.58 -18.93 2.05
CA ARG A 377 -0.66 -17.50 1.74
C ARG A 377 -2.09 -17.03 1.50
N ARG A 378 -2.84 -17.74 0.65
CA ARG A 378 -4.25 -17.44 0.37
C ARG A 378 -5.11 -17.46 1.64
N ARG A 379 -4.93 -18.48 2.50
CA ARG A 379 -5.63 -18.57 3.79
C ARG A 379 -5.24 -17.44 4.74
N GLY A 380 -3.95 -17.11 4.84
CA GLY A 380 -3.47 -16.01 5.69
C GLY A 380 -4.10 -14.68 5.31
N VAL A 381 -4.14 -14.34 4.01
CA VAL A 381 -4.86 -13.16 3.50
C VAL A 381 -6.38 -13.24 3.74
N GLN A 382 -6.96 -14.43 3.86
CA GLN A 382 -8.38 -14.62 4.20
C GLN A 382 -8.71 -14.37 5.67
N TRP A 383 -7.79 -14.65 6.58
CA TRP A 383 -7.97 -14.45 8.01
C TRP A 383 -7.73 -13.01 8.47
N ARG A 384 -7.04 -12.22 7.67
CA ARG A 384 -6.90 -10.78 7.92
C ARG A 384 -8.25 -10.08 7.80
N ARG A 385 -8.39 -8.95 8.50
CA ARG A 385 -9.55 -8.07 8.38
C ARG A 385 -9.72 -7.64 6.92
N ARG A 386 -10.87 -7.97 6.32
CA ARG A 386 -11.19 -7.61 4.93
C ARG A 386 -11.98 -6.30 4.86
N TRP A 387 -12.73 -6.00 5.92
CA TRP A 387 -13.36 -4.73 6.30
C TRP A 387 -13.85 -4.84 7.74
#